data_AF-K8X4N4-F1
#
_entry.id   AF-K8X4N4-F1
#
_cell.length_a   1.000
_cell.length_b   1.000
_cell.length_c   1.000
_cell.angle_alpha   90.00
_cell.angle_beta   90.00
_cell.angle_gamma   90.00
#
_symmetry.space_group_name_H-M   'P 1'
#
loop_
_entity.id
_entity.type
_entity.pdbx_description
1 polymer ?
#
loop_
_entity_poly.entity_id
_entity_poly.type
_entity_poly.pdbx_seq_one_letter_code
_entity_poly.pdbx_strand_id
1 'polypeptide(L)'
;VRTWAMELQRAGITANAVCPVAATAMTETVPFLAPYIEGMKNGEPLPDIIRREVGLGTPEDAAGIISFLASDAAAEITGQAFAVGGDRLALWSHPDLTAVEYHDGGWSADDIAAQWAGTFGDAVQSVGEEFPEELMAK
;
A
#
# COMPACT_ATOMS: atom_id res chain seq x y z
N VAL A 1 9.18 7.20 -5.41
CA VAL A 1 8.49 8.51 -5.33
C VAL A 1 9.18 9.52 -4.42
N ARG A 2 9.60 9.14 -3.19
CA ARG A 2 10.28 10.06 -2.24
C ARG A 2 11.50 10.81 -2.81
N THR A 3 12.41 10.12 -3.47
CA THR A 3 13.59 10.76 -4.09
C THR A 3 13.19 11.81 -5.11
N TRP A 4 12.34 11.46 -6.08
CA TRP A 4 11.85 12.41 -7.08
C TRP A 4 11.04 13.55 -6.47
N ALA A 5 10.24 13.30 -5.44
CA ALA A 5 9.51 14.37 -4.75
C ALA A 5 10.45 15.46 -4.20
N MET A 6 11.61 15.09 -3.66
CA MET A 6 12.61 16.05 -3.18
C MET A 6 13.38 16.72 -4.33
N GLU A 7 13.81 15.94 -5.33
CA GLU A 7 14.61 16.47 -6.45
C GLU A 7 13.82 17.42 -7.34
N LEU A 8 12.55 17.10 -7.58
CA LEU A 8 11.67 17.84 -8.49
C LEU A 8 10.97 19.03 -7.82
N GLN A 9 11.07 19.18 -6.49
CA GLN A 9 10.44 20.27 -5.75
C GLN A 9 10.85 21.65 -6.29
N ARG A 10 12.13 21.83 -6.67
CA ARG A 10 12.64 23.08 -7.23
C ARG A 10 12.00 23.47 -8.56
N ALA A 11 11.50 22.49 -9.31
CA ALA A 11 10.80 22.69 -10.57
C ALA A 11 9.27 22.84 -10.39
N GLY A 12 8.76 22.79 -9.15
CA GLY A 12 7.33 22.82 -8.87
C GLY A 12 6.58 21.56 -9.33
N ILE A 13 7.28 20.43 -9.48
CA ILE A 13 6.69 19.16 -9.91
C ILE A 13 6.48 18.25 -8.69
N THR A 14 5.26 17.75 -8.53
CA THR A 14 4.90 16.76 -7.51
C THR A 14 5.13 15.33 -8.00
N ALA A 15 5.52 14.42 -7.11
CA ALA A 15 5.68 13.00 -7.43
C ALA A 15 5.08 12.11 -6.33
N ASN A 16 4.01 11.37 -6.66
CA ASN A 16 3.30 10.46 -5.74
C ASN A 16 3.18 9.05 -6.35
N ALA A 17 2.88 8.06 -5.52
CA ALA A 17 2.58 6.69 -5.92
C ALA A 17 1.12 6.37 -5.66
N VAL A 18 0.53 5.58 -6.55
CA VAL A 18 -0.79 4.97 -6.35
C VAL A 18 -0.63 3.45 -6.49
N CYS A 19 -1.13 2.72 -5.51
CA CYS A 19 -1.13 1.27 -5.40
C CYS A 19 -2.58 0.78 -5.53
N PRO A 20 -3.09 0.59 -6.76
CA PRO A 20 -4.49 0.24 -6.96
C PRO A 20 -4.75 -1.26 -6.77
N VAL A 21 -5.95 -1.58 -6.29
CA VAL A 21 -6.52 -2.94 -6.32
C VAL A 21 -7.79 -2.88 -7.18
N ALA A 22 -7.71 -3.44 -8.39
CA ALA A 22 -8.80 -3.38 -9.35
C ALA A 22 -8.95 -4.70 -10.11
N ALA A 23 -10.19 -5.08 -10.37
CA ALA A 23 -10.56 -6.20 -11.22
C ALA A 23 -10.14 -5.91 -12.67
N THR A 24 -9.01 -6.48 -13.07
CA THR A 24 -8.47 -6.41 -14.43
C THR A 24 -8.03 -7.81 -14.88
N ALA A 25 -7.67 -7.96 -16.16
CA ALA A 25 -7.09 -9.21 -16.67
C ALA A 25 -5.88 -9.70 -15.85
N MET A 26 -5.17 -8.80 -15.16
CA MET A 26 -4.03 -9.15 -14.29
C MET A 26 -4.48 -9.85 -13.00
N THR A 27 -5.60 -9.44 -12.40
CA THR A 27 -6.08 -9.97 -11.12
C THR A 27 -7.00 -11.18 -11.28
N GLU A 28 -7.43 -11.48 -12.51
CA GLU A 28 -8.27 -12.65 -12.83
C GLU A 28 -7.63 -13.99 -12.41
N THR A 29 -6.30 -14.07 -12.40
CA THR A 29 -5.57 -15.28 -12.03
C THR A 29 -5.33 -15.41 -10.53
N VAL A 30 -5.72 -14.42 -9.72
CA VAL A 30 -5.55 -14.44 -8.27
C VAL A 30 -6.67 -15.31 -7.66
N PRO A 31 -6.36 -16.49 -7.08
CA PRO A 31 -7.38 -17.47 -6.73
C PRO A 31 -8.45 -16.93 -5.78
N PHE A 32 -8.06 -16.11 -4.80
CA PHE A 32 -8.98 -15.51 -3.83
C PHE A 32 -9.94 -14.48 -4.45
N LEU A 33 -9.55 -13.82 -5.54
CA LEU A 33 -10.38 -12.79 -6.20
C LEU A 33 -11.28 -13.38 -7.31
N ALA A 34 -10.98 -14.59 -7.80
CA ALA A 34 -11.66 -15.18 -8.95
C ALA A 34 -13.20 -15.25 -8.81
N PRO A 35 -13.80 -15.70 -7.69
CA PRO A 35 -15.26 -15.73 -7.55
C PRO A 35 -15.90 -14.34 -7.69
N TYR A 36 -15.25 -13.31 -7.14
CA TYR A 36 -15.76 -11.94 -7.19
C TYR A 36 -15.62 -11.34 -8.59
N ILE A 37 -14.50 -11.60 -9.27
CA ILE A 37 -14.28 -11.12 -10.63
C ILE A 37 -15.26 -11.79 -11.62
N GLU A 38 -15.52 -13.10 -11.48
CA GLU A 38 -16.52 -13.79 -12.29
C GLU A 38 -17.95 -13.27 -12.02
N GLY A 39 -18.29 -13.01 -10.74
CA GLY A 39 -19.56 -12.34 -10.39
C GLY A 39 -19.71 -10.98 -11.08
N MET A 40 -18.67 -10.16 -11.06
CA MET A 40 -18.66 -8.86 -11.75
C MET A 40 -18.86 -8.99 -13.26
N LYS A 41 -18.21 -9.99 -13.92
CA LYS A 41 -18.41 -10.26 -15.35
C LYS A 41 -19.86 -10.63 -15.68
N ASN A 42 -20.56 -11.24 -14.73
CA ASN A 42 -21.99 -11.58 -14.83
C ASN A 42 -22.93 -10.42 -14.44
N GLY A 43 -22.40 -9.25 -14.09
CA GLY A 43 -23.17 -8.07 -13.69
C GLY A 43 -23.57 -8.07 -12.21
N GLU A 44 -23.00 -8.95 -11.38
CA GLU A 44 -23.23 -8.94 -9.94
C GLU A 44 -22.39 -7.85 -9.27
N PRO A 45 -22.96 -7.08 -8.32
CA PRO A 45 -22.19 -6.09 -7.58
C PRO A 45 -21.21 -6.77 -6.62
N LEU A 46 -20.05 -6.15 -6.41
CA LEU A 46 -19.12 -6.58 -5.37
C LEU A 46 -19.73 -6.35 -3.97
N PRO A 47 -19.61 -7.30 -3.04
CA PRO A 47 -20.01 -7.10 -1.65
C PRO A 47 -19.26 -5.94 -0.98
N ASP A 48 -19.92 -5.20 -0.08
CA ASP A 48 -19.34 -4.07 0.67
C ASP A 48 -18.01 -4.44 1.35
N ILE A 49 -17.94 -5.60 2.00
CA ILE A 49 -16.72 -6.06 2.68
C ILE A 49 -15.54 -6.24 1.71
N ILE A 50 -15.81 -6.65 0.47
CA ILE A 50 -14.79 -6.81 -0.57
C ILE A 50 -14.36 -5.44 -1.11
N ARG A 51 -15.33 -4.54 -1.33
CA ARG A 51 -15.04 -3.18 -1.78
C ARG A 51 -14.27 -2.37 -0.73
N ARG A 52 -14.46 -2.63 0.56
CA ARG A 52 -13.83 -1.87 1.66
C ARG A 52 -12.58 -2.53 2.22
N GLU A 53 -12.66 -3.79 2.66
CA GLU A 53 -11.58 -4.45 3.40
C GLU A 53 -10.50 -4.97 2.46
N VAL A 54 -10.88 -5.58 1.33
CA VAL A 54 -9.92 -5.95 0.27
C VAL A 54 -9.54 -4.73 -0.56
N GLY A 55 -10.45 -3.75 -0.68
CA GLY A 55 -10.30 -2.64 -1.61
C GLY A 55 -10.43 -3.08 -3.07
N LEU A 56 -11.12 -4.18 -3.36
CA LEU A 56 -11.32 -4.59 -4.75
C LEU A 56 -12.43 -3.74 -5.38
N GLY A 57 -12.14 -3.16 -6.55
CA GLY A 57 -13.11 -2.42 -7.34
C GLY A 57 -12.91 -2.56 -8.84
N THR A 58 -13.53 -1.68 -9.60
CA THR A 58 -13.26 -1.55 -11.04
C THR A 58 -12.05 -0.61 -11.27
N PRO A 59 -11.46 -0.57 -12.48
CA PRO A 59 -10.46 0.44 -12.82
C PRO A 59 -10.95 1.89 -12.62
N GLU A 60 -12.25 2.14 -12.82
CA GLU A 60 -12.87 3.45 -12.63
C GLU A 60 -12.85 3.90 -11.15
N ASP A 61 -12.93 2.96 -10.20
CA ASP A 61 -12.81 3.27 -8.76
C ASP A 61 -11.43 3.90 -8.43
N ALA A 62 -10.38 3.58 -9.20
CA ALA A 62 -9.04 4.16 -9.06
C ALA A 62 -8.85 5.50 -9.81
N ALA A 63 -9.71 5.82 -10.78
CA ALA A 63 -9.51 6.98 -11.66
C ALA A 63 -9.65 8.33 -10.92
N GLY A 64 -10.45 8.37 -9.84
CA GLY A 64 -10.69 9.57 -9.06
C GLY A 64 -9.41 10.14 -8.43
N ILE A 65 -8.60 9.30 -7.77
CA ILE A 65 -7.34 9.75 -7.14
C ILE A 65 -6.33 10.23 -8.18
N ILE A 66 -6.29 9.60 -9.37
CA ILE A 66 -5.41 10.03 -10.46
C ILE A 66 -5.81 11.42 -10.95
N SER A 67 -7.11 11.65 -11.15
CA SER A 67 -7.63 12.96 -11.57
C SER A 67 -7.35 14.04 -10.52
N PHE A 68 -7.50 13.71 -9.23
CA PHE A 68 -7.17 14.62 -8.14
C PHE A 68 -5.68 14.98 -8.09
N LEU A 69 -4.79 13.98 -8.16
CA LEU A 69 -3.33 14.20 -8.13
C LEU A 69 -2.81 14.96 -9.35
N ALA A 70 -3.56 14.97 -10.46
CA ALA A 70 -3.27 15.76 -11.65
C ALA A 70 -3.85 17.19 -11.60
N SER A 71 -4.59 17.56 -10.54
CA SER A 71 -5.25 18.85 -10.41
C SER A 71 -4.46 19.85 -9.56
N ASP A 72 -4.78 21.15 -9.69
CA ASP A 72 -4.20 22.23 -8.87
C ASP A 72 -4.44 22.03 -7.37
N ALA A 73 -5.52 21.34 -6.99
CA ALA A 73 -5.83 21.07 -5.59
C ALA A 73 -4.81 20.15 -4.90
N ALA A 74 -4.01 19.41 -5.68
CA ALA A 74 -2.97 18.53 -5.18
C ALA A 74 -1.56 19.12 -5.30
N ALA A 75 -1.41 20.42 -5.61
CA ALA A 75 -0.12 21.06 -5.90
C ALA A 75 0.91 20.95 -4.75
N GLU A 76 0.45 20.80 -3.50
CA GLU A 76 1.33 20.64 -2.32
C GLU A 76 1.52 19.18 -1.89
N ILE A 77 0.86 18.23 -2.55
CA ILE A 77 0.91 16.81 -2.21
C ILE A 77 2.02 16.16 -3.02
N THR A 78 3.14 15.83 -2.38
CA THR A 78 4.27 15.16 -3.02
C THR A 78 4.91 14.14 -2.09
N GLY A 79 5.55 13.12 -2.66
CA GLY A 79 6.26 12.06 -1.93
C GLY A 79 5.36 10.99 -1.33
N GLN A 80 4.04 11.07 -1.50
CA GLN A 80 3.08 10.19 -0.83
C GLN A 80 2.80 8.91 -1.63
N ALA A 81 2.32 7.88 -0.94
CA ALA A 81 1.85 6.64 -1.55
C ALA A 81 0.42 6.33 -1.10
N PHE A 82 -0.49 6.14 -2.05
CA PHE A 82 -1.91 5.91 -1.79
C PHE A 82 -2.31 4.50 -2.18
N ALA A 83 -3.11 3.82 -1.36
CA ALA A 83 -3.84 2.62 -1.78
C ALA A 83 -5.26 3.03 -2.21
N VAL A 84 -5.75 2.47 -3.32
CA VAL A 84 -7.10 2.77 -3.82
C VAL A 84 -7.75 1.56 -4.45
N GLY A 85 -9.05 1.41 -4.25
CA GLY A 85 -9.86 0.45 -4.98
C GLY A 85 -11.17 0.15 -4.24
N GLY A 86 -12.20 -0.20 -5.01
CA GLY A 86 -13.55 -0.33 -4.49
C GLY A 86 -14.00 0.97 -3.83
N ASP A 87 -14.31 0.89 -2.54
CA ASP A 87 -14.72 2.04 -1.73
C ASP A 87 -13.61 2.53 -0.78
N ARG A 88 -12.38 2.01 -0.93
CA ARG A 88 -11.24 2.32 -0.05
C ARG A 88 -10.27 3.27 -0.73
N LEU A 89 -9.95 4.36 -0.04
CA LEU A 89 -8.80 5.23 -0.31
C LEU A 89 -8.00 5.37 0.99
N ALA A 90 -6.73 4.99 0.96
CA ALA A 90 -5.85 5.00 2.13
C ALA A 90 -4.49 5.62 1.78
N LEU A 91 -3.81 6.14 2.80
CA LEU A 91 -2.47 6.73 2.71
C LEU A 91 -1.48 5.84 3.45
N TRP A 92 -0.42 5.42 2.77
CA TRP A 92 0.69 4.70 3.41
C TRP A 92 1.57 5.67 4.18
N SER A 93 2.03 5.26 5.36
CA SER A 93 3.12 5.95 6.04
C SER A 93 4.42 5.79 5.24
N HIS A 94 5.37 6.68 5.51
CA HIS A 94 6.74 6.41 5.13
C HIS A 94 7.36 5.38 6.08
N PRO A 95 8.34 4.60 5.62
CA PRO A 95 9.19 3.83 6.51
C PRO A 95 9.77 4.72 7.61
N ASP A 96 9.48 4.36 8.85
CA ASP A 96 9.99 4.97 10.06
C ASP A 96 11.02 4.04 10.71
N LEU A 97 11.98 4.61 11.45
CA LEU A 97 12.93 3.83 12.24
C LEU A 97 12.20 3.30 13.48
N THR A 98 11.80 2.04 13.47
CA THR A 98 11.01 1.42 14.55
C THR A 98 11.83 1.04 15.78
N ALA A 99 13.13 0.78 15.60
CA ALA A 99 14.10 0.55 16.66
C ALA A 99 15.49 1.04 16.23
N VAL A 100 16.27 1.58 17.17
CA VAL A 100 17.62 2.10 16.93
C VAL A 100 18.49 1.74 18.12
N GLU A 101 19.69 1.23 17.84
CA GLU A 101 20.70 0.90 18.84
C GLU A 101 22.08 1.39 18.37
N TYR A 102 22.94 1.71 19.32
CA TYR A 102 24.26 2.27 19.03
C TYR A 102 25.37 1.34 19.53
N HIS A 103 26.42 1.18 18.73
CA HIS A 103 27.62 0.45 19.11
C HIS A 103 28.86 1.22 18.68
N ASP A 104 29.68 1.60 19.67
CA ASP A 104 30.91 2.34 19.43
C ASP A 104 31.91 1.50 18.63
N GLY A 105 32.51 2.08 17.60
CA GLY A 105 33.43 1.38 16.71
C GLY A 105 32.75 0.59 15.58
N GLY A 106 31.41 0.63 15.49
CA GLY A 106 30.64 -0.03 14.45
C GLY A 106 30.25 -1.47 14.82
N TRP A 107 29.38 -2.07 14.02
CA TRP A 107 28.78 -3.37 14.33
C TRP A 107 29.46 -4.51 13.55
N SER A 108 29.86 -5.57 14.25
CA SER A 108 30.12 -6.87 13.62
C SER A 108 28.84 -7.71 13.52
N ALA A 109 28.87 -8.78 12.72
CA ALA A 109 27.75 -9.72 12.64
C ALA A 109 27.42 -10.37 14.00
N ASP A 110 28.44 -10.64 14.81
CA ASP A 110 28.29 -11.25 16.14
C ASP A 110 27.65 -10.27 17.14
N ASP A 111 28.02 -8.98 17.09
CA ASP A 111 27.42 -7.94 17.93
C ASP A 111 25.91 -7.80 17.63
N ILE A 112 25.56 -7.80 16.34
CA ILE A 112 24.16 -7.73 15.90
C ILE A 112 23.39 -8.97 16.39
N ALA A 113 23.95 -10.18 16.19
CA ALA A 113 23.30 -11.41 16.61
C ALA A 113 23.09 -11.47 18.13
N ALA A 114 24.07 -10.99 18.91
CA ALA A 114 23.99 -10.95 20.37
C ALA A 114 22.89 -10.00 20.87
N GLN A 115 22.65 -8.88 20.18
CA GLN A 115 21.66 -7.88 20.58
C GLN A 115 20.29 -8.07 19.92
N TRP A 116 20.20 -8.85 18.84
CA TRP A 116 19.01 -8.94 18.00
C TRP A 116 17.73 -9.23 18.80
N ALA A 117 17.73 -10.30 19.59
CA ALA A 117 16.54 -10.74 20.33
C ALA A 117 16.09 -9.73 21.40
N GLY A 118 17.02 -8.97 22.00
CA GLY A 118 16.70 -8.00 23.05
C GLY A 118 16.26 -6.63 22.53
N THR A 119 16.67 -6.26 21.31
CA THR A 119 16.52 -4.90 20.81
C THR A 119 15.66 -4.79 19.55
N PHE A 120 15.85 -5.71 18.59
CA PHE A 120 15.19 -5.63 17.28
C PHE A 120 14.09 -6.68 17.10
N GLY A 121 14.15 -7.81 17.83
CA GLY A 121 13.25 -8.95 17.66
C GLY A 121 11.77 -8.57 17.69
N ASP A 122 11.37 -7.79 18.70
CA ASP A 122 9.97 -7.35 18.87
C ASP A 122 9.59 -6.18 17.94
N ALA A 123 10.58 -5.52 17.32
CA ALA A 123 10.36 -4.39 16.42
C ALA A 123 10.25 -4.80 14.94
N VAL A 124 10.47 -6.09 14.61
CA VAL A 124 10.29 -6.61 13.26
C VAL A 124 8.80 -6.56 12.91
N GLN A 125 8.49 -5.89 11.81
CA GLN A 125 7.13 -5.79 11.31
C GLN A 125 6.87 -6.90 10.28
N SER A 126 5.66 -7.46 10.31
CA SER A 126 5.16 -8.33 9.25
C SER A 126 4.89 -7.53 7.97
N VAL A 127 4.71 -8.25 6.86
CA VAL A 127 4.33 -7.67 5.57
C VAL A 127 3.03 -8.30 5.08
N GLY A 128 2.33 -7.59 4.21
CA GLY A 128 1.02 -7.98 3.71
C GLY A 128 -0.11 -7.19 4.38
N GLU A 129 -1.26 -7.15 3.72
CA GLU A 129 -2.48 -6.63 4.34
C GLU A 129 -3.16 -7.74 5.12
N GLU A 130 -3.64 -7.40 6.32
CA GLU A 130 -4.48 -8.30 7.11
C GLU A 130 -5.93 -8.15 6.65
N PHE A 131 -6.52 -9.26 6.21
CA PHE A 131 -7.94 -9.31 5.87
C PHE A 131 -8.73 -9.94 7.03
N PRO A 132 -9.98 -9.51 7.25
CA PRO A 132 -10.90 -10.19 8.17
C PRO A 132 -10.92 -11.71 7.98
N GLU A 133 -11.00 -12.48 9.07
CA GLU A 133 -11.01 -13.95 9.02
C GLU A 133 -12.13 -14.50 8.12
N GLU A 134 -13.26 -13.79 8.06
CA GLU A 134 -14.42 -14.09 7.22
C GLU A 134 -14.07 -14.18 5.72
N LEU A 135 -13.02 -13.48 5.30
CA LEU A 135 -12.48 -13.51 3.93
C LEU A 135 -11.43 -14.61 3.74
N MET A 136 -10.70 -14.98 4.80
CA MET A 136 -9.63 -15.98 4.74
C MET A 136 -10.14 -17.43 4.87
N ALA A 137 -11.37 -17.63 5.37
CA ALA A 137 -11.90 -18.94 5.76
C ALA A 137 -12.60 -19.74 4.63
N LYS A 138 -12.28 -19.54 3.35
CA LYS A 138 -12.88 -20.30 2.23
C LYS A 138 -11.86 -20.81 1.22
#